data_AF-A0AAW0F3A0-F1
#
_entry.id   AF-A0AAW0F3A0-F1
#
_cell.length_a   1.000
_cell.length_b   1.000
_cell.length_c   1.000
_cell.angle_alpha   90.00
_cell.angle_beta   90.00
_cell.angle_gamma   90.00
#
_symmetry.space_group_name_H-M   'P 1'
#
loop_
_entity.id
_entity.type
_entity.pdbx_description
1 polymer ?
#
loop_
_entity_poly.entity_id
_entity_poly.type
_entity_poly.pdbx_seq_one_letter_code
_entity_poly.pdbx_strand_id
1 'polypeptide(L)'
;MHRTRRPPRPGDASPAPFLARRAAKPERDSKRSRSPCVDELAFQELRRQRRTVQQRIQQQSDVLLQLERNVLDFYCTHTVRFEPLLEPPADAASGGVDGEAASWEQLAVVFPELRDSTTLADACNGDTADASADAPPEAAVVPTHARYYYDSVLMRLYRESAVQERDLSRQCASEAARVAALERSVRHDIVEGTLAAQLRTEREEQDALRGLTDALSTVESHCEAHQASLRATELRVAEMERARELCLARTAVLEAAKQEQMDNAGRIKAEVTAFRSAVEAAANDLERRKHVNRSLEDEISRRRAAMRRRRRE
;
A
#
# COMPACT_ATOMS: atom_id res chain seq x y z
N MET A 1 62.43 -20.83 -7.06
CA MET A 1 62.27 -20.70 -5.59
C MET A 1 60.82 -20.33 -5.31
N HIS A 2 60.00 -21.35 -5.05
CA HIS A 2 58.56 -21.24 -4.85
C HIS A 2 58.22 -20.56 -3.52
N ARG A 3 57.30 -19.60 -3.53
CA ARG A 3 56.56 -19.18 -2.33
C ARG A 3 55.08 -19.04 -2.65
N THR A 4 54.35 -20.10 -2.34
CA THR A 4 52.90 -20.17 -2.23
C THR A 4 52.44 -19.43 -0.98
N ARG A 5 51.55 -18.43 -1.12
CA ARG A 5 50.78 -17.86 -0.01
C ARG A 5 49.36 -18.43 -0.03
N ARG A 6 48.99 -19.04 1.10
CA ARG A 6 47.67 -19.60 1.41
C ARG A 6 46.65 -18.49 1.75
N PRO A 7 45.33 -18.78 1.63
CA PRO A 7 44.24 -17.83 1.84
C PRO A 7 43.83 -17.69 3.32
N PRO A 8 43.09 -16.62 3.68
CA PRO A 8 42.55 -16.43 5.02
C PRO A 8 41.28 -17.27 5.27
N ARG A 9 41.10 -17.72 6.52
CA ARG A 9 39.87 -18.34 7.05
C ARG A 9 38.94 -17.27 7.63
N PRO A 10 37.60 -17.40 7.47
CA PRO A 10 36.60 -16.71 8.29
C PRO A 10 36.53 -17.39 9.67
N GLY A 11 36.28 -16.73 10.80
CA GLY A 11 35.38 -15.61 11.03
C GLY A 11 34.28 -16.11 11.97
N ASP A 12 34.49 -15.95 13.28
CA ASP A 12 33.54 -16.28 14.33
C ASP A 12 32.25 -15.45 14.19
N ALA A 13 31.08 -16.09 14.22
CA ALA A 13 29.82 -15.41 14.48
C ALA A 13 28.81 -16.34 15.17
N SER A 14 28.57 -16.02 16.42
CA SER A 14 27.50 -16.50 17.30
C SER A 14 26.11 -16.17 16.72
N PRO A 15 25.12 -17.09 16.73
CA PRO A 15 23.73 -16.74 16.49
C PRO A 15 22.98 -16.61 17.82
N ALA A 16 22.68 -15.38 18.23
CA ALA A 16 21.63 -15.07 19.19
C ALA A 16 20.29 -14.86 18.45
N PRO A 17 19.14 -15.11 19.11
CA PRO A 17 17.91 -15.49 18.45
C PRO A 17 17.05 -14.32 17.96
N PHE A 18 16.35 -14.62 16.88
CA PHE A 18 15.17 -13.99 16.31
C PHE A 18 14.36 -13.09 17.25
N LEU A 19 14.29 -11.82 16.87
CA LEU A 19 13.25 -10.88 17.24
C LEU A 19 11.94 -11.15 16.50
N ALA A 20 10.87 -10.58 17.07
CA ALA A 20 9.68 -10.07 16.40
C ALA A 20 8.48 -11.03 16.22
N ARG A 21 7.77 -11.25 17.33
CA ARG A 21 6.31 -11.29 17.31
C ARG A 21 5.80 -10.04 18.04
N ARG A 22 5.53 -8.96 17.31
CA ARG A 22 4.68 -7.86 17.79
C ARG A 22 3.63 -7.54 16.75
N ALA A 23 2.40 -7.75 17.21
CA ALA A 23 1.16 -7.53 16.51
C ALA A 23 1.02 -6.08 16.04
N ALA A 24 0.33 -5.95 14.90
CA ALA A 24 -0.18 -4.72 14.34
C ALA A 24 -0.87 -3.86 15.41
N LYS A 25 -0.47 -2.59 15.49
CA LYS A 25 -1.32 -1.53 16.05
C LYS A 25 -1.95 -0.80 14.87
N PRO A 26 -3.28 -0.60 14.84
CA PRO A 26 -3.88 0.36 13.94
C PRO A 26 -3.48 1.75 14.42
N GLU A 27 -2.73 2.49 13.60
CA GLU A 27 -2.55 3.93 13.76
C GLU A 27 -3.93 4.57 13.64
N ARG A 28 -4.52 4.88 14.80
CA ARG A 28 -5.57 5.87 14.89
C ARG A 28 -4.97 7.17 14.39
N ASP A 29 -5.53 7.66 13.28
CA ASP A 29 -5.43 9.03 12.82
C ASP A 29 -5.83 9.97 13.96
N SER A 30 -4.85 10.28 14.81
CA SER A 30 -4.93 11.45 15.66
C SER A 30 -4.89 12.63 14.70
N LYS A 31 -6.09 13.17 14.43
CA LYS A 31 -6.27 14.51 13.88
C LYS A 31 -5.49 15.44 14.82
N ARG A 32 -4.20 15.62 14.53
CA ARG A 32 -3.35 16.62 15.17
C ARG A 32 -4.01 17.94 14.82
N SER A 33 -4.84 18.42 15.74
CA SER A 33 -5.30 19.79 15.77
C SER A 33 -4.03 20.64 15.79
N ARG A 34 -3.60 21.10 14.61
CA ARG A 34 -2.50 22.06 14.50
C ARG A 34 -2.94 23.25 15.34
N SER A 35 -2.18 23.52 16.40
CA SER A 35 -2.32 24.76 17.15
C SER A 35 -2.21 25.89 16.12
N PRO A 36 -3.19 26.81 16.04
CA PRO A 36 -3.18 27.85 15.04
C PRO A 36 -1.86 28.62 15.12
N CYS A 37 -1.23 28.86 13.96
CA CYS A 37 0.03 29.60 13.95
C CYS A 37 -0.21 31.06 14.37
N VAL A 38 0.85 31.77 14.76
CA VAL A 38 0.75 33.17 15.25
C VAL A 38 0.03 34.07 14.22
N ASP A 39 0.28 33.83 12.94
CA ASP A 39 -0.35 34.58 11.84
C ASP A 39 -1.84 34.24 11.68
N GLU A 40 -2.24 32.97 11.88
CA GLU A 40 -3.65 32.55 11.88
C GLU A 40 -4.41 33.16 13.07
N LEU A 41 -3.79 33.22 14.24
CA LEU A 41 -4.37 33.88 15.41
C LEU A 41 -4.55 35.38 15.17
N ALA A 42 -3.52 36.06 14.62
CA ALA A 42 -3.60 37.47 14.28
C ALA A 42 -4.72 37.76 13.25
N PHE A 43 -4.88 36.89 12.25
CA PHE A 43 -5.96 37.02 11.27
C PHE A 43 -7.36 36.81 11.90
N GLN A 44 -7.50 35.87 12.82
CA GLN A 44 -8.75 35.67 13.56
C GLN A 44 -9.07 36.86 14.48
N GLU A 45 -8.07 37.44 15.13
CA GLU A 45 -8.19 38.63 15.96
C GLU A 45 -8.71 39.83 15.16
N LEU A 46 -8.14 40.07 13.98
CA LEU A 46 -8.57 41.13 13.06
C LEU A 46 -10.02 40.93 12.59
N ARG A 47 -10.41 39.68 12.28
CA ARG A 47 -11.81 39.35 11.94
C ARG A 47 -12.77 39.64 13.08
N ARG A 48 -12.38 39.38 14.32
CA ARG A 48 -13.19 39.71 15.51
C ARG A 48 -13.31 41.22 15.68
N GLN A 49 -12.20 41.95 15.60
CA GLN A 49 -12.19 43.42 15.71
C GLN A 49 -13.09 44.08 14.67
N ARG A 50 -13.05 43.63 13.41
CA ARG A 50 -13.93 44.13 12.34
C ARG A 50 -15.41 43.98 12.69
N ARG A 51 -15.82 42.81 13.22
CA ARG A 51 -17.21 42.56 13.62
C ARG A 51 -17.64 43.46 14.78
N THR A 52 -16.76 43.68 15.77
CA THR A 52 -17.05 44.56 16.91
C THR A 52 -17.25 46.01 16.47
N VAL A 53 -16.42 46.50 15.55
CA VAL A 53 -16.57 47.86 15.00
C VAL A 53 -17.89 47.99 14.24
N GLN A 54 -18.23 46.99 13.41
CA GLN A 54 -19.49 46.97 12.66
C GLN A 54 -20.72 46.98 13.58
N GLN A 55 -20.69 46.21 14.68
CA GLN A 55 -21.77 46.22 15.68
C GLN A 55 -21.91 47.57 16.38
N ARG A 56 -20.80 48.23 16.72
CA ARG A 56 -20.85 49.57 17.35
C ARG A 56 -21.45 50.62 16.43
N ILE A 57 -21.11 50.57 15.13
CA ILE A 57 -21.67 51.48 14.14
C ILE A 57 -23.20 51.27 14.03
N GLN A 58 -23.65 50.01 14.03
CA GLN A 58 -25.09 49.70 14.03
C GLN A 58 -25.78 50.24 15.29
N GLN A 59 -25.22 49.99 16.48
CA GLN A 59 -25.77 50.51 17.74
C GLN A 59 -25.84 52.04 17.75
N GLN A 60 -24.81 52.72 17.23
CA GLN A 60 -24.83 54.18 17.13
C GLN A 60 -25.91 54.68 16.16
N SER A 61 -26.10 53.98 15.04
CA SER A 61 -27.18 54.28 14.10
C SER A 61 -28.55 54.13 14.75
N ASP A 62 -28.77 53.08 15.55
CA ASP A 62 -30.05 52.83 16.23
C ASP A 62 -30.36 53.91 17.28
N VAL A 63 -29.36 54.32 18.06
CA VAL A 63 -29.51 55.39 19.05
C VAL A 63 -29.83 56.72 18.37
N LEU A 64 -29.18 57.03 17.24
CA LEU A 64 -29.49 58.24 16.47
C LEU A 64 -30.92 58.21 15.93
N LEU A 65 -31.36 57.08 15.36
CA LEU A 65 -32.75 56.91 14.90
C LEU A 65 -33.77 57.05 16.05
N GLN A 66 -33.45 56.54 17.24
CA GLN A 66 -34.33 56.68 18.40
C GLN A 66 -34.38 58.13 18.91
N LEU A 67 -33.25 58.84 18.88
CA LEU A 67 -33.20 60.25 19.25
C LEU A 67 -33.98 61.11 18.25
N GLU A 68 -33.86 60.82 16.95
CA GLU A 68 -34.69 61.45 15.91
C GLU A 68 -36.18 61.25 16.18
N ARG A 69 -36.61 60.03 16.50
CA ARG A 69 -38.02 59.74 16.88
C ARG A 69 -38.46 60.51 18.11
N ASN A 70 -37.65 60.54 19.16
CA ASN A 70 -37.99 61.25 20.40
C ASN A 70 -38.10 62.78 20.18
N VAL A 71 -37.22 63.34 19.35
CA VAL A 71 -37.26 64.77 19.00
C VAL A 71 -38.49 65.08 18.16
N LEU A 72 -38.82 64.24 17.17
CA LEU A 72 -40.04 64.36 16.38
C LEU A 72 -41.29 64.30 17.25
N ASP A 73 -41.37 63.31 18.14
CA ASP A 73 -42.48 63.12 19.07
C ASP A 73 -42.65 64.32 20.00
N PHE A 74 -41.55 64.84 20.56
CA PHE A 74 -41.56 66.08 21.34
C PHE A 74 -42.12 67.27 20.54
N TYR A 75 -41.69 67.46 19.29
CA TYR A 75 -42.19 68.54 18.44
C TYR A 75 -43.68 68.37 18.11
N CYS A 76 -44.12 67.18 17.70
CA CYS A 76 -45.53 66.91 17.37
C CYS A 76 -46.45 67.12 18.59
N THR A 77 -46.00 66.72 19.78
CA THR A 77 -46.79 66.88 21.01
C THR A 77 -46.78 68.32 21.56
N HIS A 78 -45.72 69.11 21.31
CA HIS A 78 -45.55 70.42 21.95
C HIS A 78 -45.70 71.64 21.03
N THR A 79 -45.66 71.50 19.69
CA THR A 79 -45.72 72.65 18.76
C THR A 79 -47.01 72.80 17.95
N VAL A 80 -47.85 71.76 17.83
CA VAL A 80 -49.14 71.81 17.12
C VAL A 80 -50.23 72.59 17.90
N ARG A 81 -49.92 73.12 19.09
CA ARG A 81 -50.86 73.95 19.89
C ARG A 81 -50.84 75.45 19.59
N PHE A 82 -50.10 75.92 18.58
CA PHE A 82 -50.04 77.34 18.19
C PHE A 82 -50.61 77.65 16.81
N GLU A 83 -51.68 76.95 16.41
CA GLU A 83 -52.51 77.36 15.27
C GLU A 83 -53.91 77.82 15.73
N PRO A 84 -54.00 79.00 16.36
CA PRO A 84 -55.15 79.87 16.14
C PRO A 84 -54.63 81.28 15.84
N LEU A 85 -54.67 81.74 14.58
CA LEU A 85 -54.67 83.19 14.23
C LEU A 85 -54.66 83.53 12.72
N LEU A 86 -54.98 82.62 11.79
CA LEU A 86 -55.09 82.99 10.37
C LEU A 86 -56.37 82.48 9.71
N GLU A 87 -57.52 83.08 10.06
CA GLU A 87 -58.65 83.23 9.13
C GLU A 87 -59.41 84.55 9.39
N PRO A 88 -59.68 85.36 8.34
CA PRO A 88 -60.77 86.33 8.30
C PRO A 88 -61.83 85.96 7.20
N PRO A 89 -63.02 86.60 7.22
CA PRO A 89 -64.30 85.91 7.08
C PRO A 89 -64.98 86.07 5.70
N ALA A 90 -65.92 85.16 5.40
CA ALA A 90 -67.06 85.43 4.51
C ALA A 90 -68.25 84.51 4.82
N ASP A 91 -69.30 85.11 5.38
CA ASP A 91 -70.71 84.68 5.30
C ASP A 91 -71.13 84.58 3.79
N ALA A 92 -72.14 83.85 3.31
CA ALA A 92 -73.29 83.14 3.88
C ALA A 92 -73.87 82.15 2.85
N ALA A 93 -74.63 81.16 3.36
CA ALA A 93 -75.83 80.54 2.78
C ALA A 93 -75.69 79.61 1.55
N SER A 94 -76.39 78.48 1.40
CA SER A 94 -77.36 77.73 2.23
C SER A 94 -77.73 76.44 1.48
N GLY A 95 -78.19 75.41 2.23
CA GLY A 95 -78.88 74.21 1.74
C GLY A 95 -77.93 73.03 1.45
N GLY A 96 -77.89 71.91 2.17
CA GLY A 96 -78.93 71.17 2.89
C GLY A 96 -79.25 69.90 2.12
N VAL A 97 -78.82 68.72 2.60
CA VAL A 97 -79.53 67.41 2.68
C VAL A 97 -78.64 66.42 3.46
N ASP A 98 -79.15 66.03 4.63
CA ASP A 98 -79.15 64.74 5.34
C ASP A 98 -78.16 63.61 4.98
N GLY A 99 -77.57 63.02 6.03
CA GLY A 99 -76.77 61.79 5.95
C GLY A 99 -76.03 61.42 7.24
N GLU A 100 -76.81 61.13 8.28
CA GLU A 100 -76.45 60.64 9.61
C GLU A 100 -75.57 59.37 9.61
N ALA A 101 -74.50 59.34 10.41
CA ALA A 101 -74.11 58.21 11.27
C ALA A 101 -72.87 58.55 12.12
N ALA A 102 -73.12 58.68 13.42
CA ALA A 102 -72.15 58.99 14.45
C ALA A 102 -71.23 57.81 14.82
N SER A 103 -70.27 58.16 15.68
CA SER A 103 -69.67 57.32 16.73
C SER A 103 -68.47 56.45 16.36
N TRP A 104 -67.29 57.07 16.41
CA TRP A 104 -66.09 56.47 17.02
C TRP A 104 -65.36 57.47 17.93
N GLU A 105 -65.66 58.76 17.82
CA GLU A 105 -64.96 59.84 18.52
C GLU A 105 -65.37 60.05 19.98
N GLN A 106 -66.40 59.37 20.49
CA GLN A 106 -66.82 59.49 21.89
C GLN A 106 -66.24 58.44 22.84
N LEU A 107 -65.47 57.46 22.34
CA LEU A 107 -64.88 56.39 23.16
C LEU A 107 -63.35 56.47 23.28
N ALA A 108 -62.67 57.29 22.47
CA ALA A 108 -61.22 57.52 22.60
C ALA A 108 -60.84 58.57 23.66
N VAL A 109 -61.82 59.31 24.19
CA VAL A 109 -61.60 60.46 25.09
C VAL A 109 -61.25 60.06 26.54
N VAL A 110 -61.26 58.77 26.89
CA VAL A 110 -61.07 58.33 28.29
C VAL A 110 -59.71 57.65 28.54
N PHE A 111 -58.80 57.64 27.55
CA PHE A 111 -57.45 57.04 27.64
C PHE A 111 -57.46 55.51 27.89
N PRO A 112 -56.32 54.83 28.14
CA PRO A 112 -54.90 55.03 27.76
C PRO A 112 -54.27 53.70 27.27
N GLU A 113 -53.03 53.71 26.75
CA GLU A 113 -51.97 52.65 26.81
C GLU A 113 -52.27 51.12 26.61
N LEU A 114 -53.49 50.66 26.31
CA LEU A 114 -53.89 49.27 26.59
C LEU A 114 -54.34 48.42 25.39
N ARG A 115 -53.78 48.62 24.20
CA ARG A 115 -53.90 47.60 23.13
C ARG A 115 -52.57 47.32 22.44
N ASP A 116 -51.74 46.61 23.20
CA ASP A 116 -51.02 45.43 22.72
C ASP A 116 -49.68 45.66 22.00
N SER A 117 -48.68 46.03 22.81
CA SER A 117 -47.36 45.42 22.73
C SER A 117 -47.43 43.93 23.10
N THR A 118 -47.66 43.06 22.13
CA THR A 118 -47.28 41.63 22.19
C THR A 118 -47.40 41.04 20.78
N THR A 119 -46.30 40.92 20.03
CA THR A 119 -45.53 39.68 20.03
C THR A 119 -44.15 39.94 19.41
N LEU A 120 -43.13 39.82 20.26
CA LEU A 120 -41.73 39.75 19.88
C LEU A 120 -41.35 38.26 19.88
N ALA A 121 -41.42 37.60 18.72
CA ALA A 121 -40.80 36.29 18.47
C ALA A 121 -40.61 36.05 16.96
N ASP A 122 -39.39 35.61 16.62
CA ASP A 122 -38.87 35.12 15.33
C ASP A 122 -38.74 36.12 14.16
N ALA A 123 -37.55 36.68 13.91
CA ALA A 123 -36.35 36.02 13.36
C ALA A 123 -36.47 35.72 11.85
N CYS A 124 -35.95 36.67 11.08
CA CYS A 124 -35.05 36.47 9.94
C CYS A 124 -35.40 35.39 8.91
N ASN A 125 -35.93 35.83 7.77
CA ASN A 125 -35.51 35.56 6.39
C ASN A 125 -36.50 36.33 5.48
N GLY A 126 -36.13 37.18 4.54
CA GLY A 126 -35.16 36.96 3.48
C GLY A 126 -35.93 36.81 2.16
N ASP A 127 -36.03 37.94 1.44
CA ASP A 127 -36.21 38.08 -0.01
C ASP A 127 -37.59 38.26 -0.67
N THR A 128 -37.61 39.36 -1.45
CA THR A 128 -38.33 39.69 -2.70
C THR A 128 -39.78 40.18 -2.66
N ALA A 129 -39.87 41.52 -2.73
CA ALA A 129 -40.65 42.31 -3.68
C ALA A 129 -42.17 42.09 -3.75
N ASP A 130 -42.91 43.08 -3.26
CA ASP A 130 -43.85 43.80 -4.12
C ASP A 130 -44.03 45.25 -3.66
N ALA A 131 -44.10 46.15 -4.64
CA ALA A 131 -44.05 47.60 -4.48
C ALA A 131 -45.44 48.23 -4.66
N SER A 132 -45.83 49.12 -3.74
CA SER A 132 -46.67 50.30 -4.02
C SER A 132 -46.63 51.22 -2.79
N ALA A 133 -45.79 52.26 -2.85
CA ALA A 133 -46.21 53.63 -3.12
C ALA A 133 -46.92 54.28 -1.92
N ASP A 134 -46.16 55.05 -1.12
CA ASP A 134 -46.65 56.33 -0.61
C ASP A 134 -45.48 57.23 -0.14
N ALA A 135 -45.68 58.53 -0.33
CA ALA A 135 -44.69 59.61 -0.42
C ALA A 135 -43.80 59.82 0.83
N PRO A 136 -42.58 60.38 0.67
CA PRO A 136 -41.67 60.60 1.79
C PRO A 136 -42.22 61.62 2.80
N PRO A 137 -42.19 61.33 4.13
CA PRO A 137 -42.58 62.31 5.13
C PRO A 137 -41.53 63.43 5.18
N GLU A 138 -42.01 64.68 5.11
CA GLU A 138 -41.20 65.88 5.05
C GLU A 138 -40.30 66.03 6.29
N ALA A 139 -39.01 66.19 6.03
CA ALA A 139 -37.94 66.16 7.01
C ALA A 139 -38.07 67.28 8.06
N ALA A 140 -38.27 66.91 9.33
CA ALA A 140 -38.20 67.85 10.44
C ALA A 140 -36.88 68.62 10.41
N VAL A 141 -36.99 69.94 10.43
CA VAL A 141 -35.90 70.88 10.25
C VAL A 141 -35.05 70.93 11.52
N VAL A 142 -34.03 70.07 11.59
CA VAL A 142 -32.94 70.19 12.56
C VAL A 142 -32.30 71.59 12.40
N PRO A 143 -32.05 72.33 13.49
CA PRO A 143 -31.45 73.66 13.45
C PRO A 143 -30.21 73.69 12.54
N THR A 144 -30.20 74.60 11.58
CA THR A 144 -29.22 74.68 10.48
C THR A 144 -27.77 74.69 10.97
N HIS A 145 -27.51 75.35 12.10
CA HIS A 145 -26.17 75.41 12.70
C HIS A 145 -25.74 74.05 13.32
N ALA A 146 -26.65 73.27 13.89
CA ALA A 146 -26.34 71.96 14.49
C ALA A 146 -26.18 70.86 13.42
N ARG A 147 -27.00 70.89 12.34
CA ARG A 147 -26.86 69.97 11.18
C ARG A 147 -25.42 69.94 10.65
N TYR A 148 -24.81 71.11 10.49
CA TYR A 148 -23.45 71.24 9.96
C TYR A 148 -22.38 70.51 10.80
N TYR A 149 -22.47 70.56 12.13
CA TYR A 149 -21.51 69.87 13.00
C TYR A 149 -21.75 68.35 13.04
N TYR A 150 -23.01 67.91 13.03
CA TYR A 150 -23.32 66.47 12.97
C TYR A 150 -22.92 65.86 11.63
N ASP A 151 -23.27 66.51 10.51
CA ASP A 151 -22.91 66.04 9.17
C ASP A 151 -21.39 66.01 8.98
N SER A 152 -20.65 67.00 9.48
CA SER A 152 -19.19 67.01 9.37
C SER A 152 -18.49 65.94 10.22
N VAL A 153 -19.01 65.63 11.41
CA VAL A 153 -18.48 64.54 12.27
C VAL A 153 -18.82 63.17 11.68
N LEU A 154 -20.05 62.96 11.20
CA LEU A 154 -20.47 61.74 10.51
C LEU A 154 -19.65 61.51 9.23
N MET A 155 -19.48 62.53 8.40
CA MET A 155 -18.67 62.43 7.19
C MET A 155 -17.20 62.11 7.50
N ARG A 156 -16.66 62.63 8.61
CA ARG A 156 -15.31 62.28 9.06
C ARG A 156 -15.24 60.80 9.49
N LEU A 157 -16.20 60.32 10.27
CA LEU A 157 -16.26 58.91 10.71
C LEU A 157 -16.46 57.94 9.54
N TYR A 158 -17.30 58.27 8.57
CA TYR A 158 -17.46 57.46 7.34
C TYR A 158 -16.18 57.46 6.51
N ARG A 159 -15.49 58.61 6.39
CA ARG A 159 -14.22 58.68 5.69
C ARG A 159 -13.13 57.88 6.41
N GLU A 160 -13.04 57.98 7.73
CA GLU A 160 -12.08 57.23 8.55
C GLU A 160 -12.35 55.73 8.50
N SER A 161 -13.61 55.30 8.64
CA SER A 161 -14.00 53.88 8.53
C SER A 161 -13.77 53.33 7.12
N ALA A 162 -14.09 54.07 6.07
CA ALA A 162 -13.82 53.67 4.69
C ALA A 162 -12.31 53.56 4.39
N VAL A 163 -11.49 54.43 4.99
CA VAL A 163 -10.02 54.33 4.91
C VAL A 163 -9.52 53.10 5.66
N GLN A 164 -9.98 52.88 6.90
CA GLN A 164 -9.62 51.70 7.69
C GLN A 164 -10.03 50.39 7.01
N GLU A 165 -11.23 50.32 6.42
CA GLU A 165 -11.69 49.14 5.70
C GLU A 165 -10.84 48.88 4.46
N ARG A 166 -10.49 49.93 3.69
CA ARG A 166 -9.58 49.81 2.56
C ARG A 166 -8.20 49.32 2.99
N ASP A 167 -7.63 49.87 4.04
CA ASP A 167 -6.32 49.48 4.52
C ASP A 167 -6.32 48.04 5.05
N LEU A 168 -7.34 47.63 5.81
CA LEU A 168 -7.52 46.25 6.25
C LEU A 168 -7.74 45.29 5.08
N SER A 169 -8.51 45.69 4.06
CA SER A 169 -8.72 44.86 2.86
C SER A 169 -7.42 44.65 2.08
N ARG A 170 -6.58 45.69 1.99
CA ARG A 170 -5.25 45.60 1.37
C ARG A 170 -4.33 44.67 2.15
N GLN A 171 -4.31 44.78 3.48
CA GLN A 171 -3.54 43.88 4.33
C GLN A 171 -4.01 42.42 4.22
N CYS A 172 -5.32 42.19 4.22
CA CYS A 172 -5.88 40.85 4.02
C CYS A 172 -5.50 40.28 2.65
N ALA A 173 -5.53 41.10 1.58
CA ALA A 173 -5.15 40.67 0.25
C ALA A 173 -3.64 40.36 0.15
N SER A 174 -2.78 41.17 0.77
CA SER A 174 -1.34 40.91 0.78
C SER A 174 -0.98 39.64 1.57
N GLU A 175 -1.65 39.41 2.71
CA GLU A 175 -1.45 38.19 3.49
C GLU A 175 -1.96 36.94 2.74
N ALA A 176 -3.12 37.03 2.09
CA ALA A 176 -3.63 35.95 1.25
C ALA A 176 -2.66 35.61 0.10
N ALA A 177 -2.05 36.63 -0.53
CA ALA A 177 -1.04 36.41 -1.56
C ALA A 177 0.24 35.75 -1.00
N ARG A 178 0.67 36.15 0.20
CA ARG A 178 1.83 35.58 0.90
C ARG A 178 1.61 34.10 1.24
N VAL A 179 0.45 33.75 1.78
CA VAL A 179 0.07 32.36 2.08
C VAL A 179 0.01 31.53 0.79
N ALA A 180 -0.63 32.04 -0.27
CA ALA A 180 -0.70 31.34 -1.54
C ALA A 180 0.69 31.11 -2.19
N ALA A 181 1.65 32.01 -1.97
CA ALA A 181 3.03 31.82 -2.41
C ALA A 181 3.76 30.75 -1.60
N LEU A 182 3.60 30.75 -0.27
CA LEU A 182 4.17 29.72 0.61
C LEU A 182 3.60 28.34 0.31
N GLU A 183 2.29 28.23 0.10
CA GLU A 183 1.67 26.96 -0.29
C GLU A 183 2.24 26.41 -1.60
N ARG A 184 2.48 27.29 -2.58
CA ARG A 184 3.10 26.89 -3.85
C ARG A 184 4.53 26.43 -3.67
N SER A 185 5.35 27.12 -2.87
CA SER A 185 6.71 26.67 -2.55
C SER A 185 6.70 25.33 -1.82
N VAL A 186 5.85 25.16 -0.80
CA VAL A 186 5.74 23.89 -0.07
C VAL A 186 5.31 22.74 -1.00
N ARG A 187 4.32 22.95 -1.87
CA ARG A 187 3.91 21.93 -2.85
C ARG A 187 5.07 21.59 -3.77
N HIS A 188 5.78 22.57 -4.29
CA HIS A 188 6.87 22.32 -5.23
C HIS A 188 8.09 21.66 -4.56
N ASP A 189 8.62 22.25 -3.50
CA ASP A 189 9.86 21.83 -2.87
C ASP A 189 9.69 20.51 -2.10
N ILE A 190 8.58 20.39 -1.37
CA ILE A 190 8.35 19.22 -0.51
C ILE A 190 7.63 18.13 -1.27
N VAL A 191 6.44 18.41 -1.81
CA VAL A 191 5.58 17.35 -2.37
C VAL A 191 6.12 16.87 -3.72
N GLU A 192 6.37 17.80 -4.64
CA GLU A 192 6.84 17.48 -6.00
C GLU A 192 8.36 17.24 -6.07
N GLY A 193 9.11 17.84 -5.16
CA GLY A 193 10.56 17.71 -5.08
C GLY A 193 10.97 16.51 -4.23
N THR A 194 11.16 16.75 -2.94
CA THR A 194 11.78 15.77 -2.02
C THR A 194 10.96 14.49 -1.84
N LEU A 195 9.65 14.59 -1.57
CA LEU A 195 8.80 13.43 -1.34
C LEU A 195 8.63 12.60 -2.63
N ALA A 196 8.41 13.25 -3.77
CA ALA A 196 8.32 12.54 -5.04
C ALA A 196 9.64 11.84 -5.41
N ALA A 197 10.79 12.47 -5.14
CA ALA A 197 12.09 11.84 -5.35
C ALA A 197 12.27 10.60 -4.46
N GLN A 198 11.91 10.69 -3.17
CA GLN A 198 11.95 9.55 -2.24
C GLN A 198 11.05 8.40 -2.72
N LEU A 199 9.82 8.70 -3.14
CA LEU A 199 8.90 7.69 -3.67
C LEU A 199 9.41 7.03 -4.96
N ARG A 200 10.13 7.76 -5.82
CA ARG A 200 10.76 7.17 -7.00
C ARG A 200 11.88 6.21 -6.60
N THR A 201 12.78 6.63 -5.71
CA THR A 201 13.86 5.75 -5.23
C THR A 201 13.30 4.51 -4.54
N GLU A 202 12.26 4.64 -3.71
CA GLU A 202 11.64 3.48 -3.07
C GLU A 202 11.02 2.51 -4.09
N ARG A 203 10.42 3.01 -5.17
CA ARG A 203 9.89 2.16 -6.25
C ARG A 203 11.00 1.45 -7.01
N GLU A 204 12.07 2.16 -7.36
CA GLU A 204 13.23 1.57 -8.03
C GLU A 204 13.86 0.46 -7.20
N GLU A 205 14.02 0.67 -5.89
CA GLU A 205 14.51 -0.36 -4.96
C GLU A 205 13.52 -1.53 -4.82
N GLN A 206 12.21 -1.26 -4.77
CA GLN A 206 11.20 -2.33 -4.75
C GLN A 206 11.21 -3.16 -6.04
N ASP A 207 11.35 -2.53 -7.19
CA ASP A 207 11.44 -3.21 -8.48
C ASP A 207 12.74 -4.02 -8.59
N ALA A 208 13.86 -3.49 -8.07
CA ALA A 208 15.12 -4.23 -7.94
C ALA A 208 14.98 -5.46 -7.03
N LEU A 209 14.32 -5.31 -5.87
CA LEU A 209 14.04 -6.43 -4.96
C LEU A 209 13.14 -7.49 -5.60
N ARG A 210 12.12 -7.08 -6.37
CA ARG A 210 11.28 -8.01 -7.13
C ARG A 210 12.11 -8.75 -8.18
N GLY A 211 12.94 -8.04 -8.93
CA GLY A 211 13.85 -8.65 -9.90
C GLY A 211 14.82 -9.66 -9.27
N LEU A 212 15.35 -9.36 -8.08
CA LEU A 212 16.19 -10.31 -7.33
C LEU A 212 15.40 -11.52 -6.83
N THR A 213 14.16 -11.34 -6.40
CA THR A 213 13.28 -12.43 -5.95
C THR A 213 12.92 -13.36 -7.12
N ASP A 214 12.61 -12.80 -8.27
CA ASP A 214 12.35 -13.55 -9.49
C ASP A 214 13.61 -14.33 -9.91
N ALA A 215 14.77 -13.68 -9.94
CA ALA A 215 16.05 -14.33 -10.24
C ALA A 215 16.35 -15.48 -9.26
N LEU A 216 16.13 -15.28 -7.96
CA LEU A 216 16.30 -16.34 -6.96
C LEU A 216 15.38 -17.54 -7.25
N SER A 217 14.10 -17.29 -7.54
CA SER A 217 13.16 -18.37 -7.87
C SER A 217 13.57 -19.15 -9.13
N THR A 218 14.13 -18.46 -10.14
CA THR A 218 14.65 -19.15 -11.34
C THR A 218 15.85 -20.02 -11.00
N VAL A 219 16.79 -19.55 -10.18
CA VAL A 219 17.95 -20.33 -9.74
C VAL A 219 17.52 -21.54 -8.92
N GLU A 220 16.54 -21.38 -8.00
CA GLU A 220 15.99 -22.48 -7.23
C GLU A 220 15.39 -23.55 -8.14
N SER A 221 14.57 -23.15 -9.14
CA SER A 221 14.00 -24.09 -10.11
C SER A 221 15.08 -24.83 -10.93
N HIS A 222 16.16 -24.15 -11.31
CA HIS A 222 17.30 -24.78 -11.98
C HIS A 222 18.03 -25.76 -11.07
N CYS A 223 18.26 -25.40 -9.81
CA CYS A 223 18.87 -26.29 -8.83
C CYS A 223 18.02 -27.54 -8.59
N GLU A 224 16.70 -27.41 -8.48
CA GLU A 224 15.79 -28.55 -8.35
C GLU A 224 15.83 -29.45 -9.59
N ALA A 225 15.81 -28.87 -10.79
CA ALA A 225 15.92 -29.62 -12.04
C ALA A 225 17.27 -30.37 -12.13
N HIS A 226 18.38 -29.73 -11.76
CA HIS A 226 19.69 -30.37 -11.72
C HIS A 226 19.76 -31.48 -10.68
N GLN A 227 19.20 -31.29 -9.49
CA GLN A 227 19.13 -32.34 -8.47
C GLN A 227 18.29 -33.53 -8.93
N ALA A 228 17.16 -33.30 -9.59
CA ALA A 228 16.34 -34.36 -10.16
C ALA A 228 17.11 -35.14 -11.25
N SER A 229 17.83 -34.43 -12.12
CA SER A 229 18.69 -35.06 -13.14
C SER A 229 19.81 -35.88 -12.51
N LEU A 230 20.46 -35.37 -11.46
CA LEU A 230 21.52 -36.10 -10.76
C LEU A 230 20.99 -37.39 -10.14
N ARG A 231 19.87 -37.34 -9.41
CA ARG A 231 19.22 -38.53 -8.85
C ARG A 231 18.87 -39.56 -9.93
N ALA A 232 18.37 -39.11 -11.09
CA ALA A 232 18.09 -39.99 -12.20
C ALA A 232 19.37 -40.66 -12.76
N THR A 233 20.48 -39.93 -12.85
CA THR A 233 21.76 -40.52 -13.28
C THR A 233 22.34 -41.49 -12.25
N GLU A 234 22.23 -41.18 -10.96
CA GLU A 234 22.68 -42.05 -9.86
C GLU A 234 21.93 -43.39 -9.87
N LEU A 235 20.60 -43.37 -10.08
CA LEU A 235 19.80 -44.59 -10.22
C LEU A 235 20.25 -45.43 -11.42
N ARG A 236 20.51 -44.79 -12.56
CA ARG A 236 21.02 -45.49 -13.76
C ARG A 236 22.40 -46.11 -13.52
N VAL A 237 23.29 -45.41 -12.81
CA VAL A 237 24.60 -45.96 -12.45
C VAL A 237 24.43 -47.18 -11.54
N ALA A 238 23.58 -47.09 -10.52
CA ALA A 238 23.32 -48.20 -9.60
C ALA A 238 22.73 -49.43 -10.33
N GLU A 239 21.83 -49.22 -11.31
CA GLU A 239 21.31 -50.30 -12.15
C GLU A 239 22.41 -50.96 -13.01
N MET A 240 23.28 -50.15 -13.61
CA MET A 240 24.41 -50.63 -14.41
C MET A 240 25.43 -51.39 -13.55
N GLU A 241 25.67 -50.95 -12.32
CA GLU A 241 26.55 -51.63 -11.36
C GLU A 241 25.99 -53.00 -10.98
N ARG A 242 24.70 -53.09 -10.64
CA ARG A 242 24.04 -54.38 -10.38
C ARG A 242 24.11 -55.31 -11.59
N ALA A 243 23.87 -54.80 -12.80
CA ALA A 243 23.99 -55.59 -14.02
C ALA A 243 25.43 -56.10 -14.23
N ARG A 244 26.43 -55.26 -13.94
CA ARG A 244 27.85 -55.65 -13.99
C ARG A 244 28.16 -56.75 -12.97
N GLU A 245 27.69 -56.64 -11.74
CA GLU A 245 27.88 -57.67 -10.70
C GLU A 245 27.29 -59.02 -11.13
N LEU A 246 26.07 -59.03 -11.68
CA LEU A 246 25.44 -60.25 -12.19
C LEU A 246 26.23 -60.87 -13.36
N CYS A 247 26.74 -60.03 -14.27
CA CYS A 247 27.60 -60.50 -15.36
C CYS A 247 28.90 -61.12 -14.84
N LEU A 248 29.56 -60.47 -13.87
CA LEU A 248 30.78 -60.99 -13.26
C LEU A 248 30.55 -62.31 -12.51
N ALA A 249 29.43 -62.42 -11.79
CA ALA A 249 29.05 -63.67 -11.14
C ALA A 249 28.85 -64.80 -12.17
N ARG A 250 28.18 -64.51 -13.28
CA ARG A 250 27.99 -65.47 -14.38
C ARG A 250 29.31 -65.87 -15.03
N THR A 251 30.22 -64.93 -15.28
CA THR A 251 31.53 -65.26 -15.86
C THR A 251 32.34 -66.14 -14.93
N ALA A 252 32.33 -65.87 -13.61
CA ALA A 252 33.03 -66.70 -12.64
C ALA A 252 32.50 -68.15 -12.62
N VAL A 253 31.18 -68.35 -12.72
CA VAL A 253 30.58 -69.69 -12.83
C VAL A 253 31.05 -70.41 -14.10
N LEU A 254 31.07 -69.71 -15.24
CA LEU A 254 31.52 -70.29 -16.51
C LEU A 254 33.01 -70.62 -16.50
N GLU A 255 33.84 -69.77 -15.89
CA GLU A 255 35.28 -70.01 -15.73
C GLU A 255 35.55 -71.21 -14.81
N ALA A 256 34.80 -71.34 -13.70
CA ALA A 256 34.90 -72.51 -12.82
C ALA A 256 34.50 -73.80 -13.53
N ALA A 257 33.38 -73.80 -14.27
CA ALA A 257 32.94 -74.96 -15.06
C ALA A 257 33.96 -75.32 -16.16
N LYS A 258 34.56 -74.32 -16.81
CA LYS A 258 35.64 -74.53 -17.78
C LYS A 258 36.87 -75.15 -17.12
N GLN A 259 37.26 -74.67 -15.94
CA GLN A 259 38.42 -75.22 -15.22
C GLN A 259 38.19 -76.69 -14.86
N GLU A 260 37.00 -77.03 -14.36
CA GLU A 260 36.64 -78.42 -14.07
C GLU A 260 36.71 -79.31 -15.32
N GLN A 261 36.24 -78.82 -16.47
CA GLN A 261 36.38 -79.53 -17.75
C GLN A 261 37.84 -79.75 -18.16
N MET A 262 38.70 -78.75 -17.94
CA MET A 262 40.14 -78.85 -18.21
C MET A 262 40.81 -79.88 -17.30
N ASP A 263 40.46 -79.90 -16.01
CA ASP A 263 40.98 -80.87 -15.04
C ASP A 263 40.51 -82.30 -15.39
N ASN A 264 39.24 -82.46 -15.75
CA ASN A 264 38.69 -83.74 -16.22
C ASN A 264 39.38 -84.22 -17.50
N ALA A 265 39.61 -83.32 -18.46
CA ALA A 265 40.38 -83.66 -19.66
C ALA A 265 41.83 -84.08 -19.33
N GLY A 266 42.45 -83.45 -18.33
CA GLY A 266 43.75 -83.84 -17.80
C GLY A 266 43.74 -85.25 -17.21
N ARG A 267 42.73 -85.58 -16.39
CA ARG A 267 42.53 -86.93 -15.82
C ARG A 267 42.35 -87.98 -16.91
N ILE A 268 41.46 -87.74 -17.87
CA ILE A 268 41.23 -88.66 -18.99
C ILE A 268 42.52 -88.90 -19.78
N LYS A 269 43.31 -87.84 -20.05
CA LYS A 269 44.61 -88.00 -20.72
C LYS A 269 45.56 -88.90 -19.92
N ALA A 270 45.65 -88.71 -18.60
CA ALA A 270 46.48 -89.54 -17.72
C ALA A 270 46.01 -91.00 -17.66
N GLU A 271 44.70 -91.24 -17.62
CA GLU A 271 44.13 -92.58 -17.69
C GLU A 271 44.45 -93.24 -19.04
N VAL A 272 44.28 -92.53 -20.16
CA VAL A 272 44.60 -93.05 -21.50
C VAL A 272 46.09 -93.39 -21.63
N THR A 273 47.00 -92.58 -21.08
CA THR A 273 48.44 -92.92 -21.11
C THR A 273 48.74 -94.15 -20.25
N ALA A 274 48.11 -94.30 -19.08
CA ALA A 274 48.24 -95.49 -18.24
C ALA A 274 47.68 -96.76 -18.92
N PHE A 275 46.53 -96.65 -19.59
CA PHE A 275 45.98 -97.77 -20.36
C PHE A 275 46.89 -98.14 -21.54
N ARG A 276 47.45 -97.16 -22.26
CA ARG A 276 48.39 -97.42 -23.35
C ARG A 276 49.63 -98.16 -22.87
N SER A 277 50.25 -97.71 -21.79
CA SER A 277 51.45 -98.38 -21.24
C SER A 277 51.14 -99.79 -20.75
N ALA A 278 49.96 -100.02 -20.15
CA ALA A 278 49.51 -101.37 -19.76
C ALA A 278 49.28 -102.28 -20.97
N VAL A 279 48.69 -101.77 -22.06
CA VAL A 279 48.49 -102.51 -23.30
C VAL A 279 49.83 -102.85 -23.95
N GLU A 280 50.77 -101.91 -24.00
CA GLU A 280 52.13 -102.15 -24.50
C GLU A 280 52.86 -103.22 -23.67
N ALA A 281 52.77 -103.16 -22.34
CA ALA A 281 53.33 -104.19 -21.46
C ALA A 281 52.71 -105.57 -21.73
N ALA A 282 51.38 -105.65 -21.85
CA ALA A 282 50.68 -106.90 -22.17
C ALA A 282 51.02 -107.43 -23.56
N ALA A 283 51.21 -106.56 -24.56
CA ALA A 283 51.65 -106.93 -25.89
C ALA A 283 53.08 -107.52 -25.88
N ASN A 284 54.01 -106.87 -25.17
CA ASN A 284 55.37 -107.37 -24.99
C ASN A 284 55.38 -108.75 -24.29
N ASP A 285 54.55 -108.93 -23.27
CA ASP A 285 54.43 -110.22 -22.57
C ASP A 285 53.80 -111.31 -23.46
N LEU A 286 52.82 -110.96 -24.30
CA LEU A 286 52.26 -111.86 -25.31
C LEU A 286 53.35 -112.29 -26.31
N GLU A 287 54.18 -111.36 -26.78
CA GLU A 287 55.30 -111.66 -27.68
C GLU A 287 56.32 -112.60 -27.04
N ARG A 288 56.69 -112.36 -25.77
CA ARG A 288 57.53 -113.27 -25.00
C ARG A 288 56.93 -114.67 -24.93
N ARG A 289 55.63 -114.79 -24.61
CA ARG A 289 54.91 -116.08 -24.56
C ARG A 289 54.86 -116.76 -25.93
N LYS A 290 54.63 -116.01 -27.01
CA LYS A 290 54.69 -116.53 -28.39
C LYS A 290 56.07 -117.08 -28.72
N HIS A 291 57.14 -116.39 -28.33
CA HIS A 291 58.51 -116.87 -28.55
C HIS A 291 58.79 -118.17 -27.78
N VAL A 292 58.39 -118.24 -26.50
CA VAL A 292 58.49 -119.47 -25.69
C VAL A 292 57.70 -120.62 -26.33
N ASN A 293 56.45 -120.38 -26.73
CA ASN A 293 55.63 -121.40 -27.38
C ASN A 293 56.24 -121.93 -28.67
N ARG A 294 56.77 -121.06 -29.54
CA ARG A 294 57.49 -121.48 -30.76
C ARG A 294 58.70 -122.36 -30.41
N SER A 295 59.50 -121.97 -29.42
CA SER A 295 60.65 -122.76 -28.96
C SER A 295 60.24 -124.15 -28.46
N LEU A 296 59.13 -124.24 -27.70
CA LEU A 296 58.57 -125.51 -27.25
C LEU A 296 58.03 -126.36 -28.40
N GLU A 297 57.34 -125.77 -29.37
CA GLU A 297 56.87 -126.46 -30.58
C GLU A 297 58.03 -127.03 -31.41
N ASP A 298 59.11 -126.25 -31.57
CA ASP A 298 60.35 -126.68 -32.23
C ASP A 298 61.00 -127.84 -31.46
N GLU A 299 61.04 -127.77 -30.13
CA GLU A 299 61.59 -128.84 -29.29
C GLU A 299 60.75 -130.12 -29.36
N ILE A 300 59.41 -130.01 -29.31
CA ILE A 300 58.49 -131.14 -29.51
C ILE A 300 58.72 -131.75 -30.88
N SER A 301 58.89 -130.93 -31.93
CA SER A 301 59.17 -131.39 -33.28
C SER A 301 60.51 -132.11 -33.39
N ARG A 302 61.57 -131.59 -32.76
CA ARG A 302 62.88 -132.26 -32.62
C ARG A 302 62.75 -133.61 -31.91
N ARG A 303 62.05 -133.67 -30.77
CA ARG A 303 61.81 -134.92 -30.02
C ARG A 303 61.00 -135.92 -30.84
N ARG A 304 59.95 -135.48 -31.54
CA ARG A 304 59.16 -136.33 -32.46
C ARG A 304 60.02 -136.88 -33.59
N ALA A 305 60.88 -136.06 -34.20
CA ALA A 305 61.81 -136.50 -35.24
C ALA A 305 62.84 -137.51 -34.71
N ALA A 306 63.42 -137.26 -33.54
CA ALA A 306 64.34 -138.20 -32.88
C ALA A 306 63.66 -139.53 -32.56
N MET A 307 62.43 -139.51 -32.04
CA MET A 307 61.64 -140.73 -31.82
C MET A 307 61.31 -141.47 -33.12
N ARG A 308 61.02 -140.75 -34.21
CA ARG A 308 60.84 -141.37 -35.54
C ARG A 308 62.12 -142.01 -36.07
N ARG A 309 63.29 -141.42 -35.81
CA ARG A 309 64.60 -142.00 -36.15
C ARG A 309 64.85 -143.29 -35.36
N ARG A 310 64.65 -143.26 -34.03
CA ARG A 310 64.77 -144.44 -33.16
C ARG A 310 63.82 -145.60 -33.49
N ARG A 311 62.69 -145.34 -34.16
CA ARG A 311 61.74 -146.38 -34.60
C ARG A 311 62.11 -147.02 -35.95
N ARG A 312 63.11 -146.48 -36.65
CA ARG A 312 63.58 -146.98 -37.96
C ARG A 312 64.91 -147.74 -37.87
N GLU A 313 65.54 -147.72 -36.69
CA GLU A 313 66.64 -148.60 -36.27
C GLU A 313 66.07 -149.86 -35.64
#